data_AF-A0A1C7IAK2-F1
#
_entry.id   AF-A0A1C7IAK2-F1
#
_cell.length_a   1.000
_cell.length_b   1.000
_cell.length_c   1.000
_cell.angle_alpha   90.00
_cell.angle_beta   90.00
_cell.angle_gamma   90.00
#
_symmetry.space_group_name_H-M   'P 1'
#
loop_
_entity.id
_entity.type
_entity.pdbx_description
1 polymer ?
#
loop_
_entity_poly.entity_id
_entity_poly.type
_entity_poly.pdbx_seq_one_letter_code
_entity_poly.pdbx_strand_id
1 'polypeptide(L)'
;MCAIIRKNWKLAKIGNFLLLFIVCLFFSVSAKSSGCLSFEQHLLSAGTDHYYLLYAMIPITLFCFFPFLEDDSEIVIGRFKSYFAYFFSRWSSMGLIAVCLVITQTIAISISAIGLPHQNDWLIPADAPTAELFSHFESCFPNPCIAFLAIIAYQCFGSWFVCGFLMWICHFGKIRMTLWVLLPIYAFSALWIKIPILQALPITGFNHLMILHHNFGDSFRMILTAGTGAILFIAVILTSKYCWRKTLGFPSKRRFGLTTYYLRLLFSRRNLIVVAAVVVLIVAYKALRGMAVSSMDEWIIEVLSGHGIGNFRPIVFLEMLLVNGTPLYFMASFLEKTVSGQSLFVPIRAGSRIKLTASTLYACLSFLFVYTLFLGVIIMGSGYLFGIPLVGSQSISLLFKFLALKLIDCCIQCFVLMLVHGITGQVIAGFILLIGGNMLCMLPEWISCFLPFGISSTARLITSSGSKSSMILVFIFMALLGALLISSLFWASKKKEFN
;
A
#
# COMPACT_ATOMS: atom_id res chain seq x y z
N MET A 1 -27.65 28.91 -4.21
CA MET A 1 -26.64 28.99 -3.13
C MET A 1 -27.28 28.98 -1.74
N CYS A 2 -28.07 29.99 -1.35
CA CYS A 2 -28.65 30.10 0.01
C CYS A 2 -29.47 28.87 0.47
N ALA A 3 -30.18 28.20 -0.45
CA ALA A 3 -30.93 26.99 -0.13
C ALA A 3 -30.03 25.79 0.26
N ILE A 4 -28.87 25.62 -0.40
CA ILE A 4 -27.89 24.58 -0.07
C ILE A 4 -27.24 24.88 1.29
N ILE A 5 -26.91 26.15 1.53
CA ILE A 5 -26.34 26.59 2.81
C ILE A 5 -27.32 26.28 3.95
N ARG A 6 -28.58 26.68 3.82
CA ARG A 6 -29.62 26.41 4.82
C ARG A 6 -29.85 24.91 5.03
N LYS A 7 -29.82 24.10 3.97
CA LYS A 7 -29.91 22.64 4.06
C LYS A 7 -28.71 22.07 4.83
N ASN A 8 -27.49 22.44 4.44
CA ASN A 8 -26.29 21.90 5.06
C ASN A 8 -26.19 22.29 6.53
N TRP A 9 -26.61 23.51 6.89
CA TRP A 9 -26.70 23.96 8.27
C TRP A 9 -27.66 23.12 9.11
N LYS A 10 -28.83 22.75 8.57
CA LYS A 10 -29.78 21.86 9.28
C LYS A 10 -29.24 20.44 9.47
N LEU A 11 -28.41 19.97 8.54
CA LEU A 11 -27.78 18.65 8.61
C LEU A 11 -26.52 18.64 9.49
N ALA A 12 -25.91 19.80 9.72
CA ALA A 12 -24.79 19.95 10.61
C ALA A 12 -25.27 19.70 12.04
N LYS A 13 -24.93 18.52 12.58
CA LYS A 13 -25.35 18.12 13.92
C LYS A 13 -24.68 19.02 14.95
N ILE A 14 -25.48 19.78 15.70
CA ILE A 14 -25.01 20.59 16.84
C ILE A 14 -24.12 19.78 17.79
N GLY A 15 -24.41 18.49 17.98
CA GLY A 15 -23.61 17.59 18.80
C GLY A 15 -22.14 17.49 18.38
N ASN A 16 -21.81 17.67 17.11
CA ASN A 16 -20.42 17.62 16.65
C ASN A 16 -19.63 18.88 17.06
N PHE A 17 -20.27 20.06 16.97
CA PHE A 17 -19.67 21.31 17.46
C PHE A 17 -19.50 21.27 18.98
N LEU A 18 -20.49 20.72 19.69
CA LEU A 18 -20.46 20.56 21.14
C LEU A 18 -19.35 19.58 21.57
N LEU A 19 -19.19 18.47 20.87
CA LEU A 19 -18.10 17.52 21.09
C LEU A 19 -16.73 18.20 20.88
N LEU A 20 -16.56 18.93 19.78
CA LEU A 20 -15.33 19.67 19.51
C LEU A 20 -15.04 20.69 20.62
N PHE A 21 -16.06 21.45 21.02
CA PHE A 21 -15.96 22.45 22.08
C PHE A 21 -15.51 21.84 23.40
N ILE A 22 -16.17 20.76 23.85
CA ILE A 22 -15.85 20.09 25.12
C ILE A 22 -14.43 19.53 25.10
N VAL A 23 -14.07 18.77 24.04
CA VAL A 23 -12.73 18.17 23.94
C VAL A 23 -11.66 19.24 23.90
N CYS A 24 -11.85 20.30 23.10
CA CYS A 24 -10.92 21.42 23.04
C CYS A 24 -10.76 22.12 24.40
N LEU A 25 -11.87 22.37 25.09
CA LEU A 25 -11.85 23.02 26.41
C LEU A 25 -11.08 22.17 27.43
N PHE A 26 -11.27 20.85 27.45
CA PHE A 26 -10.50 19.96 28.35
C PHE A 26 -9.00 20.00 28.09
N PHE A 27 -8.57 19.87 26.82
CA PHE A 27 -7.15 19.96 26.46
C PHE A 27 -6.55 21.32 26.81
N SER A 28 -7.28 22.40 26.51
CA SER A 28 -6.83 23.76 26.75
C SER A 28 -6.75 24.11 28.25
N VAL A 29 -7.70 23.64 29.07
CA VAL A 29 -7.65 23.79 30.53
C VAL A 29 -6.50 22.97 31.14
N SER A 30 -6.26 21.76 30.63
CA SER A 30 -5.10 20.95 31.04
C SER A 30 -3.79 21.70 30.79
N ALA A 31 -3.63 22.31 29.61
CA ALA A 31 -2.43 23.09 29.26
C ALA A 31 -2.23 24.31 30.18
N LYS A 32 -3.32 24.96 30.60
CA LYS A 32 -3.27 26.08 31.57
C LYS A 32 -2.77 25.65 32.94
N SER A 33 -3.14 24.46 33.40
CA SER A 33 -2.72 23.95 34.71
C SER A 33 -1.22 23.66 34.82
N SER A 34 -0.55 23.51 33.67
CA SER A 34 0.86 23.13 33.57
C SER A 34 1.85 24.28 33.34
N GLY A 35 1.42 25.54 33.20
CA GLY A 35 2.35 26.64 32.86
C GLY A 35 1.94 28.05 33.29
N CYS A 36 2.94 28.90 33.53
CA CYS A 36 2.80 30.34 33.78
C CYS A 36 2.84 31.13 32.45
N LEU A 37 1.82 30.96 31.59
CA LEU A 37 1.73 31.66 30.30
C LEU A 37 0.81 32.88 30.38
N SER A 38 1.08 33.91 29.56
CA SER A 38 0.14 35.02 29.34
C SER A 38 -1.08 34.57 28.52
N PHE A 39 -2.12 35.41 28.45
CA PHE A 39 -3.33 35.12 27.66
C PHE A 39 -3.00 34.81 26.20
N GLU A 40 -2.22 35.66 25.53
CA GLU A 40 -1.87 35.52 24.12
C GLU A 40 -0.96 34.32 23.86
N GLN A 41 -0.02 34.04 24.77
CA GLN A 41 0.84 32.87 24.72
C GLN A 41 0.03 31.58 24.93
N HIS A 42 -0.95 31.59 25.83
CA HIS A 42 -1.85 30.45 26.05
C HIS A 42 -2.72 30.15 24.83
N LEU A 43 -3.29 31.18 24.19
CA LEU A 43 -4.02 31.01 22.92
C LEU A 43 -3.16 30.31 21.87
N LEU A 44 -1.92 30.79 21.70
CA LEU A 44 -0.99 30.22 20.73
C LEU A 44 -0.59 28.79 21.09
N SER A 45 -0.24 28.53 22.35
CA SER A 45 0.15 27.20 22.83
C SER A 45 -0.97 26.18 22.67
N ALA A 46 -2.18 26.50 23.15
CA ALA A 46 -3.34 25.60 23.03
C ALA A 46 -3.78 25.44 21.56
N GLY A 47 -3.67 26.48 20.75
CA GLY A 47 -3.95 26.45 19.31
C GLY A 47 -2.94 25.67 18.48
N THR A 48 -1.75 25.39 19.02
CA THR A 48 -0.66 24.67 18.35
C THR A 48 -0.38 23.29 18.95
N ASP A 49 -1.16 22.85 19.94
CA ASP A 49 -1.04 21.50 20.49
C ASP A 49 -1.31 20.45 19.39
N HIS A 50 -0.23 19.86 18.89
CA HIS A 50 -0.29 18.92 17.78
C HIS A 50 -0.99 17.61 18.17
N TYR A 51 -1.00 17.22 19.45
CA TYR A 51 -1.73 16.03 19.91
C TYR A 51 -3.24 16.28 19.82
N TYR A 52 -3.70 17.42 20.34
CA TYR A 52 -5.10 17.83 20.20
C TYR A 52 -5.50 17.94 18.71
N LEU A 53 -4.68 18.61 17.90
CA LEU A 53 -5.00 18.84 16.49
C LEU A 53 -5.09 17.53 15.68
N LEU A 54 -4.16 16.59 15.88
CA LEU A 54 -4.13 15.33 15.13
C LEU A 54 -5.13 14.28 15.61
N TYR A 55 -5.28 14.14 16.93
CA TYR A 55 -6.05 13.04 17.51
C TYR A 55 -7.49 13.42 17.84
N ALA A 56 -7.82 14.72 17.94
CA ALA A 56 -9.18 15.19 18.16
C ALA A 56 -9.71 16.04 16.99
N MET A 57 -9.05 17.15 16.66
CA MET A 57 -9.62 18.14 15.73
C MET A 57 -9.79 17.58 14.30
N ILE A 58 -8.74 16.97 13.73
CA ILE A 58 -8.82 16.38 12.39
C ILE A 58 -9.91 15.29 12.31
N PRO A 59 -9.95 14.26 13.19
CA PRO A 59 -11.00 13.25 13.19
C PRO A 59 -12.42 13.80 13.32
N ILE A 60 -12.65 14.73 14.25
CA ILE A 60 -13.97 15.33 14.46
C ILE A 60 -14.38 16.12 13.21
N THR A 61 -13.46 16.89 12.62
CA THR A 61 -13.70 17.65 11.39
C THR A 61 -14.06 16.72 10.22
N LEU A 62 -13.30 15.65 10.02
CA LEU A 62 -13.58 14.64 9.00
C LEU A 62 -14.93 13.96 9.22
N PHE A 63 -15.26 13.61 10.47
CA PHE A 63 -16.56 13.05 10.84
C PHE A 63 -17.72 14.03 10.57
N CYS A 64 -17.50 15.34 10.79
CA CYS A 64 -18.48 16.37 10.44
C CYS A 64 -18.74 16.45 8.93
N PHE A 65 -17.71 16.24 8.11
CA PHE A 65 -17.86 16.31 6.65
C PHE A 65 -18.52 15.07 6.05
N PHE A 66 -18.45 13.92 6.72
CA PHE A 66 -18.92 12.64 6.20
C PHE A 66 -20.35 12.64 5.64
N PRO A 67 -21.38 13.21 6.33
CA PRO A 67 -22.75 13.26 5.82
C PRO A 67 -22.93 14.07 4.53
N PHE A 68 -21.93 14.87 4.18
CA PHE A 68 -21.97 15.82 3.07
C PHE A 68 -21.11 15.39 1.87
N LEU A 69 -20.51 14.20 1.89
CA LEU A 69 -19.61 13.77 0.82
C LEU A 69 -20.36 13.28 -0.43
N GLU A 70 -21.49 12.60 -0.27
CA GLU A 70 -22.26 12.04 -1.39
C GLU A 70 -23.04 13.11 -2.14
N ASP A 71 -23.16 12.99 -3.46
CA ASP A 71 -23.94 13.93 -4.25
C ASP A 71 -25.43 13.94 -3.93
N ASP A 72 -26.01 15.14 -3.97
CA ASP A 72 -27.45 15.30 -3.90
C ASP A 72 -28.12 14.65 -5.12
N SER A 73 -29.42 14.37 -5.01
CA SER A 73 -30.17 13.77 -6.12
C SER A 73 -30.05 14.58 -7.41
N GLU A 74 -30.13 13.90 -8.55
CA GLU A 74 -30.02 14.52 -9.87
C GLU A 74 -31.01 15.67 -10.07
N ILE A 75 -32.18 15.61 -9.41
CA ILE A 75 -33.19 16.67 -9.39
C ILE A 75 -32.66 17.97 -8.76
N VAL A 76 -31.86 17.87 -7.70
CA VAL A 76 -31.24 19.04 -7.04
C VAL A 76 -30.12 19.60 -7.91
N ILE A 77 -29.29 18.72 -8.49
CA ILE A 77 -28.19 19.11 -9.39
C ILE A 77 -28.73 19.82 -10.63
N GLY A 78 -29.83 19.32 -11.21
CA GLY A 78 -30.47 19.90 -12.40
C GLY A 78 -31.01 21.32 -12.23
N ARG A 79 -31.13 21.82 -10.99
CA ARG A 79 -31.51 23.23 -10.70
C ARG A 79 -30.34 24.21 -10.90
N PHE A 80 -29.12 23.72 -11.10
CA PHE A 80 -27.94 24.55 -11.34
C PHE A 80 -27.61 24.63 -12.83
N LYS A 81 -27.06 25.77 -13.27
CA LYS A 81 -26.65 25.98 -14.66
C LYS A 81 -25.60 24.97 -15.15
N SER A 82 -24.77 24.47 -14.24
CA SER A 82 -23.74 23.45 -14.53
C SER A 82 -23.39 22.69 -13.25
N TYR A 83 -22.84 21.48 -13.43
CA TYR A 83 -22.31 20.72 -12.29
C TYR A 83 -21.23 21.49 -11.54
N PHE A 84 -20.36 22.23 -12.25
CA PHE A 84 -19.35 23.09 -11.62
C PHE A 84 -19.96 24.14 -10.70
N ALA A 85 -21.05 24.80 -11.10
CA ALA A 85 -21.74 25.78 -10.27
C ALA A 85 -22.39 25.14 -9.03
N TYR A 86 -22.93 23.93 -9.17
CA TYR A 86 -23.41 23.12 -8.05
C TYR A 86 -22.27 22.75 -7.09
N PHE A 87 -21.19 22.16 -7.62
CA PHE A 87 -20.03 21.71 -6.85
C PHE A 87 -19.41 22.87 -6.07
N PHE A 88 -19.18 24.01 -6.72
CA PHE A 88 -18.62 25.19 -6.07
C PHE A 88 -19.57 25.76 -5.00
N SER A 89 -20.87 25.90 -5.29
CA SER A 89 -21.85 26.35 -4.29
C SER A 89 -21.90 25.42 -3.08
N ARG A 90 -21.70 24.12 -3.28
CA ARG A 90 -21.67 23.13 -2.22
C ARG A 90 -20.36 23.19 -1.43
N TRP A 91 -19.23 23.31 -2.13
CA TRP A 91 -17.91 23.45 -1.52
C TRP A 91 -17.80 24.69 -0.66
N SER A 92 -18.32 25.84 -1.11
CA SER A 92 -18.38 27.06 -0.30
C SER A 92 -19.27 26.89 0.93
N SER A 93 -20.41 26.19 0.81
CA SER A 93 -21.30 25.89 1.93
C SER A 93 -20.60 25.04 3.01
N MET A 94 -19.85 24.02 2.58
CA MET A 94 -19.03 23.21 3.47
C MET A 94 -17.86 23.99 4.07
N GLY A 95 -17.28 24.93 3.31
CA GLY A 95 -16.28 25.88 3.81
C GLY A 95 -16.81 26.70 4.98
N LEU A 96 -18.07 27.16 4.93
CA LEU A 96 -18.70 27.85 6.07
C LEU A 96 -18.81 26.95 7.31
N ILE A 97 -19.18 25.68 7.14
CA ILE A 97 -19.20 24.71 8.26
C ILE A 97 -17.81 24.52 8.83
N ALA A 98 -16.78 24.40 7.98
CA ALA A 98 -15.39 24.28 8.39
C ALA A 98 -14.93 25.50 9.21
N VAL A 99 -15.27 26.71 8.76
CA VAL A 99 -14.99 27.96 9.50
C VAL A 99 -15.71 27.96 10.85
N CYS A 100 -16.98 27.56 10.91
CA CYS A 100 -17.70 27.45 12.19
C CYS A 100 -17.06 26.44 13.16
N LEU A 101 -16.50 25.34 12.68
CA LEU A 101 -15.77 24.38 13.52
C LEU A 101 -14.51 25.02 14.12
N VAL A 102 -13.72 25.74 13.31
CA VAL A 102 -12.54 26.45 13.79
C VAL A 102 -12.92 27.56 14.79
N ILE A 103 -13.98 28.33 14.51
CA ILE A 103 -14.50 29.33 15.45
C ILE A 103 -14.91 28.68 16.78
N THR A 104 -15.57 27.52 16.74
CA THR A 104 -15.97 26.79 17.95
C THR A 104 -14.76 26.39 18.79
N GLN A 105 -13.70 25.91 18.15
CA GLN A 105 -12.40 25.65 18.79
C GLN A 105 -11.82 26.94 19.38
N THR A 106 -11.76 28.02 18.61
CA THR A 106 -11.20 29.30 19.08
C THR A 106 -11.96 29.83 20.31
N ILE A 107 -13.29 29.73 20.33
CA ILE A 107 -14.10 30.12 21.50
C ILE A 107 -13.73 29.26 22.72
N ALA A 108 -13.59 27.94 22.56
CA ALA A 108 -13.20 27.04 23.66
C ALA A 108 -11.82 27.40 24.24
N ILE A 109 -10.84 27.67 23.37
CA ILE A 109 -9.50 28.10 23.77
C ILE A 109 -9.56 29.45 24.50
N SER A 110 -10.28 30.43 23.96
CA SER A 110 -10.44 31.75 24.58
C SER A 110 -11.12 31.68 25.95
N ILE A 111 -12.13 30.82 26.13
CA ILE A 111 -12.79 30.61 27.43
C ILE A 111 -11.81 30.03 28.45
N SER A 112 -10.98 29.07 28.06
CA SER A 112 -9.98 28.50 28.96
C SER A 112 -8.94 29.54 29.41
N ALA A 113 -8.63 30.52 28.56
CA ALA A 113 -7.66 31.57 28.82
C ALA A 113 -8.14 32.64 29.81
N ILE A 114 -9.44 32.69 30.13
CA ILE A 114 -10.00 33.67 31.07
C ILE A 114 -9.27 33.61 32.42
N GLY A 115 -8.82 34.77 32.90
CA GLY A 115 -8.09 34.90 34.17
C GLY A 115 -6.55 34.85 34.07
N LEU A 116 -5.99 34.75 32.87
CA LEU A 116 -4.55 34.91 32.62
C LEU A 116 -4.17 36.39 32.42
N PRO A 117 -2.92 36.80 32.74
CA PRO A 117 -2.45 38.16 32.49
C PRO A 117 -2.30 38.43 30.99
N HIS A 118 -2.65 39.63 30.55
CA HIS A 118 -2.46 40.07 29.16
C HIS A 118 -1.05 40.57 28.93
N GLN A 119 -0.28 39.87 28.09
CA GLN A 119 1.07 40.23 27.66
C GLN A 119 1.32 39.64 26.27
N ASN A 120 1.41 40.50 25.26
CA ASN A 120 1.55 40.12 23.85
C ASN A 120 3.02 40.13 23.38
N ASP A 121 3.89 39.56 24.22
CA ASP A 121 5.34 39.47 24.01
C ASP A 121 5.80 38.01 23.99
N TRP A 122 6.95 37.76 23.36
CA TRP A 122 7.54 36.41 23.23
C TRP A 122 8.34 35.94 24.45
N LEU A 123 8.40 36.74 25.51
CA LEU A 123 9.15 36.41 26.73
C LEU A 123 8.52 35.21 27.44
N ILE A 124 9.18 34.05 27.35
CA ILE A 124 8.74 32.78 27.97
C ILE A 124 9.81 32.37 28.99
N PRO A 125 9.42 31.75 30.12
CA PRO A 125 10.37 31.11 31.03
C PRO A 125 11.23 30.08 30.30
N ALA A 126 12.56 30.15 30.45
CA ALA A 126 13.54 29.35 29.70
C ALA A 126 13.36 27.83 29.82
N ASP A 127 12.65 27.35 30.85
CA ASP A 127 12.42 25.92 31.13
C ASP A 127 11.11 25.37 30.54
N ALA A 128 10.36 26.15 29.77
CA ALA A 128 9.09 25.70 29.20
C ALA A 128 9.30 24.75 28.00
N PRO A 129 8.61 23.59 27.94
CA PRO A 129 8.71 22.65 26.81
C PRO A 129 8.20 23.23 25.48
N THR A 130 7.52 24.39 25.52
CA THR A 130 7.03 25.13 24.36
C THR A 130 8.03 26.16 23.82
N ALA A 131 9.17 26.38 24.49
CA ALA A 131 10.13 27.41 24.12
C ALA A 131 10.72 27.23 22.71
N GLU A 132 10.99 25.99 22.29
CA GLU A 132 11.51 25.68 20.94
C GLU A 132 10.51 26.02 19.82
N LEU A 133 9.22 25.81 20.09
CA LEU A 133 8.16 26.14 19.12
C LEU A 133 7.95 27.65 19.03
N PHE A 134 7.98 28.35 20.16
CA PHE A 134 7.77 29.80 20.18
C PHE A 134 8.92 30.57 19.56
N SER A 135 10.18 30.12 19.70
CA SER A 135 11.32 30.74 19.01
C SER A 135 11.19 30.67 17.48
N HIS A 136 10.61 29.59 16.95
CA HIS A 136 10.30 29.48 15.53
C HIS A 136 9.19 30.45 15.11
N PHE A 137 8.13 30.61 15.93
CA PHE A 137 7.08 31.58 15.64
C PHE A 137 7.55 33.03 15.74
N GLU A 138 8.44 33.36 16.69
CA GLU A 138 9.05 34.69 16.83
C GLU A 138 9.82 35.09 15.57
N SER A 139 10.52 34.15 14.93
CA SER A 139 11.22 34.43 13.67
C SER A 139 10.29 34.76 12.49
N CYS A 140 9.03 34.31 12.54
CA CYS A 140 8.06 34.43 11.46
C CYS A 140 7.02 35.53 11.68
N PHE A 141 6.69 35.84 12.93
CA PHE A 141 5.58 36.73 13.28
C PHE A 141 6.01 37.75 14.33
N PRO A 142 5.51 39.00 14.23
CA PRO A 142 5.91 40.06 15.14
C PRO A 142 5.42 39.82 16.58
N ASN A 143 4.22 39.24 16.77
CA ASN A 143 3.62 39.03 18.10
C ASN A 143 2.80 37.72 18.15
N PRO A 144 2.63 37.11 19.35
CA PRO A 144 1.87 35.86 19.52
C PRO A 144 0.42 35.93 19.02
N CYS A 145 -0.26 37.06 19.20
CA CYS A 145 -1.63 37.24 18.73
C CYS A 145 -1.74 37.15 17.19
N ILE A 146 -0.77 37.72 16.46
CA ILE A 146 -0.73 37.65 15.00
C ILE A 146 -0.41 36.23 14.53
N ALA A 147 0.50 35.53 15.22
CA ALA A 147 0.76 34.11 14.96
C ALA A 147 -0.49 33.25 15.15
N PHE A 148 -1.26 33.48 16.23
CA PHE A 148 -2.50 32.77 16.49
C PHE A 148 -3.57 33.03 15.41
N LEU A 149 -3.74 34.28 14.97
CA LEU A 149 -4.62 34.62 13.86
C LEU A 149 -4.20 33.92 12.55
N ALA A 150 -2.90 33.86 12.27
CA ALA A 150 -2.38 33.15 11.10
C ALA A 150 -2.68 31.65 11.17
N ILE A 151 -2.57 31.03 12.34
CA ILE A 151 -2.94 29.62 12.54
C ILE A 151 -4.43 29.39 12.31
N ILE A 152 -5.30 30.25 12.85
CA ILE A 152 -6.75 30.15 12.63
C ILE A 152 -7.09 30.27 11.13
N ALA A 153 -6.49 31.24 10.44
CA ALA A 153 -6.70 31.44 9.01
C ALA A 153 -6.23 30.22 8.20
N TYR A 154 -5.03 29.70 8.53
CA TYR A 154 -4.48 28.52 7.89
C TYR A 154 -5.37 27.29 8.10
N GLN A 155 -5.83 27.06 9.33
CA GLN A 155 -6.67 25.92 9.67
C GLN A 155 -8.06 26.02 9.02
N CYS A 156 -8.62 27.23 8.90
CA CYS A 156 -9.85 27.49 8.13
C CYS A 156 -9.67 27.09 6.66
N PHE A 157 -8.61 27.56 6.02
CA PHE A 157 -8.32 27.27 4.62
C PHE A 157 -8.05 25.77 4.40
N GLY A 158 -7.24 25.16 5.26
CA GLY A 158 -6.94 23.74 5.24
C GLY A 158 -8.19 22.88 5.37
N SER A 159 -9.06 23.18 6.35
CA SER A 159 -10.32 22.45 6.56
C SER A 159 -11.28 22.59 5.38
N TRP A 160 -11.39 23.81 4.82
CA TRP A 160 -12.20 24.06 3.63
C TRP A 160 -11.67 23.28 2.41
N PHE A 161 -10.35 23.29 2.21
CA PHE A 161 -9.69 22.55 1.14
C PHE A 161 -9.90 21.03 1.26
N VAL A 162 -9.64 20.47 2.45
CA VAL A 162 -9.81 19.03 2.73
C VAL A 162 -11.23 18.58 2.43
N CYS A 163 -12.25 19.34 2.84
CA CYS A 163 -13.64 18.99 2.49
C CYS A 163 -13.87 18.96 0.96
N GLY A 164 -13.35 19.95 0.23
CA GLY A 164 -13.45 20.00 -1.23
C GLY A 164 -12.82 18.80 -1.90
N PHE A 165 -11.62 18.44 -1.44
CA PHE A 165 -10.89 17.27 -1.92
C PHE A 165 -11.64 15.95 -1.66
N LEU A 166 -12.25 15.78 -0.47
CA LEU A 166 -13.02 14.58 -0.15
C LEU A 166 -14.32 14.48 -0.96
N MET A 167 -15.03 15.59 -1.16
CA MET A 167 -16.19 15.62 -2.06
C MET A 167 -15.78 15.27 -3.50
N TRP A 168 -14.63 15.79 -3.95
CA TRP A 168 -14.08 15.48 -5.27
C TRP A 168 -13.80 13.98 -5.43
N ILE A 169 -13.10 13.35 -4.48
CA ILE A 169 -12.87 11.89 -4.51
C ILE A 169 -14.21 11.14 -4.47
N CYS A 170 -15.17 11.58 -3.64
CA CYS A 170 -16.45 10.91 -3.49
C CYS A 170 -17.28 10.94 -4.78
N HIS A 171 -17.30 12.08 -5.46
CA HIS A 171 -17.96 12.21 -6.76
C HIS A 171 -17.43 11.20 -7.77
N PHE A 172 -16.10 11.08 -7.88
CA PHE A 172 -15.50 10.22 -8.88
C PHE A 172 -15.44 8.73 -8.46
N GLY A 173 -15.10 8.44 -7.21
CA GLY A 173 -14.81 7.09 -6.71
C GLY A 173 -15.91 6.46 -5.86
N LYS A 174 -17.01 7.18 -5.60
CA LYS A 174 -18.05 6.83 -4.60
C LYS A 174 -17.51 6.84 -3.17
N ILE A 175 -18.42 6.81 -2.20
CA ILE A 175 -18.09 6.87 -0.77
C ILE A 175 -17.07 5.80 -0.32
N ARG A 176 -17.13 4.60 -0.91
CA ARG A 176 -16.19 3.52 -0.61
C ARG A 176 -14.76 3.92 -0.92
N MET A 177 -14.47 4.47 -2.11
CA MET A 177 -13.11 4.88 -2.44
C MET A 177 -12.64 6.06 -1.60
N THR A 178 -13.54 6.99 -1.28
CA THR A 178 -13.22 8.09 -0.36
C THR A 178 -12.74 7.56 0.98
N LEU A 179 -13.39 6.53 1.54
CA LEU A 179 -12.94 5.89 2.78
C LEU A 179 -11.58 5.17 2.62
N TRP A 180 -11.35 4.47 1.50
CA TRP A 180 -10.07 3.82 1.21
C TRP A 180 -8.91 4.79 1.03
N VAL A 181 -9.18 6.04 0.63
CA VAL A 181 -8.15 7.10 0.52
C VAL A 181 -8.01 7.86 1.84
N LEU A 182 -9.12 8.18 2.50
CA LEU A 182 -9.16 8.93 3.75
C LEU A 182 -8.42 8.22 4.89
N LEU A 183 -8.70 6.92 5.09
CA LEU A 183 -8.16 6.17 6.24
C LEU A 183 -6.63 6.08 6.20
N PRO A 184 -5.97 5.72 5.08
CA PRO A 184 -4.52 5.71 5.01
C PRO A 184 -3.89 7.09 5.16
N ILE A 185 -4.45 8.14 4.54
CA ILE A 185 -3.91 9.52 4.65
C ILE A 185 -3.99 10.01 6.11
N TYR A 186 -5.10 9.73 6.79
CA TYR A 186 -5.24 10.05 8.21
C TYR A 186 -4.27 9.24 9.08
N ALA A 187 -4.20 7.91 8.89
CA ALA A 187 -3.28 7.06 9.64
C ALA A 187 -1.82 7.51 9.43
N PHE A 188 -1.46 7.86 8.20
CA PHE A 188 -0.15 8.44 7.87
C PHE A 188 0.09 9.77 8.61
N SER A 189 -0.91 10.66 8.63
CA SER A 189 -0.84 11.94 9.36
C SER A 189 -0.64 11.72 10.87
N ALA A 190 -1.30 10.72 11.46
CA ALA A 190 -1.21 10.39 12.88
C ALA A 190 0.10 9.70 13.28
N LEU A 191 0.67 8.87 12.40
CA LEU A 191 1.94 8.18 12.61
C LEU A 191 3.16 9.08 12.35
N TRP A 192 2.96 10.19 11.65
CA TRP A 192 4.00 11.14 11.26
C TRP A 192 4.86 11.64 12.43
N ILE A 193 4.26 11.90 13.59
CA ILE A 193 4.97 12.43 14.76
C ILE A 193 5.90 11.38 15.39
N LYS A 194 5.51 10.10 15.36
CA LYS A 194 6.23 9.03 16.05
C LYS A 194 7.33 8.38 15.23
N ILE A 195 7.30 8.54 13.89
CA ILE A 195 8.21 7.83 12.98
C ILE A 195 9.13 8.84 12.29
N PRO A 196 10.41 8.95 12.67
CA PRO A 196 11.34 9.93 12.10
C PRO A 196 11.59 9.73 10.60
N ILE A 197 11.49 8.48 10.11
CA ILE A 197 11.60 8.18 8.67
C ILE A 197 10.45 8.80 7.87
N LEU A 198 9.24 8.89 8.44
CA LEU A 198 8.12 9.53 7.77
C LEU A 198 8.36 11.03 7.62
N GLN A 199 9.03 11.64 8.59
CA GLN A 199 9.36 13.06 8.53
C GLN A 199 10.21 13.36 7.30
N ALA A 200 11.22 12.54 6.96
CA ALA A 200 12.07 12.76 5.79
C ALA A 200 11.36 12.63 4.42
N LEU A 201 10.13 12.12 4.35
CA LEU A 201 9.43 11.94 3.06
C LEU A 201 8.85 13.26 2.53
N PRO A 202 9.00 13.56 1.22
CA PRO A 202 8.39 14.73 0.58
C PRO A 202 6.91 14.48 0.26
N ILE A 203 6.12 14.11 1.27
CA ILE A 203 4.69 13.79 1.14
C ILE A 203 3.88 14.71 2.06
N THR A 204 2.91 15.41 1.49
CA THR A 204 1.98 16.30 2.21
C THR A 204 0.78 15.51 2.74
N GLY A 205 0.60 15.45 4.06
CA GLY A 205 -0.57 14.85 4.72
C GLY A 205 -1.64 15.87 5.12
N PHE A 206 -2.70 15.43 5.81
CA PHE A 206 -3.68 16.35 6.41
C PHE A 206 -3.09 17.20 7.52
N ASN A 207 -2.09 16.65 8.22
CA ASN A 207 -1.31 17.36 9.21
C ASN A 207 -0.65 18.61 8.62
N HIS A 208 0.02 18.52 7.48
CA HIS A 208 0.63 19.70 6.83
C HIS A 208 -0.40 20.68 6.29
N LEU A 209 -1.55 20.22 5.80
CA LEU A 209 -2.60 21.09 5.25
C LEU A 209 -3.40 21.84 6.32
N MET A 210 -3.56 21.27 7.53
CA MET A 210 -4.40 21.84 8.59
C MET A 210 -3.58 22.45 9.74
N ILE A 211 -2.32 22.05 9.91
CA ILE A 211 -1.47 22.48 11.03
C ILE A 211 -0.30 23.30 10.47
N LEU A 212 -0.31 24.61 10.71
CA LEU A 212 0.67 25.52 10.12
C LEU A 212 2.11 25.15 10.50
N HIS A 213 2.37 24.93 11.79
CA HIS A 213 3.74 24.73 12.29
C HIS A 213 4.38 23.41 11.87
N HIS A 214 3.61 22.42 11.39
CA HIS A 214 4.16 21.23 10.74
C HIS A 214 4.88 21.54 9.42
N ASN A 215 4.69 22.73 8.85
CA ASN A 215 5.40 23.20 7.66
C ASN A 215 6.73 23.90 7.99
N PHE A 216 7.02 24.19 9.26
CA PHE A 216 8.27 24.85 9.67
C PHE A 216 9.44 23.88 9.86
N GLY A 217 9.20 22.55 9.86
CA GLY A 217 10.24 21.56 10.16
C GLY A 217 11.41 21.50 9.16
N ASP A 218 11.21 21.88 7.90
CA ASP A 218 12.28 22.03 6.91
C ASP A 218 11.98 23.20 5.97
N SER A 219 13.03 23.88 5.49
CA SER A 219 12.93 25.08 4.66
C SER A 219 12.14 24.89 3.36
N PHE A 220 12.11 23.69 2.78
CA PHE A 220 11.40 23.39 1.54
C PHE A 220 9.95 22.93 1.75
N ARG A 221 9.53 22.59 2.98
CA ARG A 221 8.22 21.95 3.23
C ARG A 221 7.05 22.86 2.94
N MET A 222 7.12 24.12 3.37
CA MET A 222 6.05 25.07 3.11
C MET A 222 5.80 25.25 1.61
N ILE A 223 6.88 25.31 0.81
CA ILE A 223 6.81 25.39 -0.65
C ILE A 223 6.20 24.11 -1.23
N LEU A 224 6.59 22.95 -0.73
CA LEU A 224 6.04 21.66 -1.16
C LEU A 224 4.53 21.55 -0.85
N THR A 225 4.11 21.90 0.36
CA THR A 225 2.70 21.90 0.77
C THR A 225 1.88 22.88 -0.07
N ALA A 226 2.41 24.09 -0.31
CA ALA A 226 1.76 25.07 -1.18
C ALA A 226 1.64 24.56 -2.63
N GLY A 227 2.72 23.98 -3.19
CA GLY A 227 2.73 23.42 -4.54
C GLY A 227 1.77 22.24 -4.71
N THR A 228 1.80 21.28 -3.78
CA THR A 228 0.88 20.14 -3.76
C THR A 228 -0.57 20.58 -3.60
N GLY A 229 -0.84 21.51 -2.68
CA GLY A 229 -2.16 22.12 -2.48
C GLY A 229 -2.67 22.82 -3.74
N ALA A 230 -1.85 23.61 -4.41
CA ALA A 230 -2.20 24.30 -5.65
C ALA A 230 -2.50 23.32 -6.79
N ILE A 231 -1.66 22.31 -7.00
CA ILE A 231 -1.88 21.26 -8.03
C ILE A 231 -3.21 20.55 -7.78
N LEU A 232 -3.48 20.14 -6.54
CA LEU A 232 -4.73 19.47 -6.18
C LEU A 232 -5.94 20.41 -6.33
N PHE A 233 -5.83 21.67 -5.93
CA PHE A 233 -6.89 22.67 -6.10
C PHE A 233 -7.25 22.87 -7.57
N ILE A 234 -6.23 23.03 -8.43
CA ILE A 234 -6.40 23.13 -9.89
C ILE A 234 -7.04 21.85 -10.45
N ALA A 235 -6.58 20.68 -10.01
CA ALA A 235 -7.14 19.40 -10.43
C ALA A 235 -8.63 19.29 -10.07
N VAL A 236 -9.02 19.65 -8.85
CA VAL A 236 -10.43 19.67 -8.40
C VAL A 236 -11.27 20.59 -9.28
N ILE A 237 -10.80 21.81 -9.57
CA ILE A 237 -11.52 22.78 -10.41
C ILE A 237 -11.65 22.30 -11.86
N LEU A 238 -10.55 21.89 -12.49
CA LEU A 238 -10.56 21.49 -13.90
C LEU A 238 -11.39 20.24 -14.13
N THR A 239 -11.26 19.24 -13.25
CA THR A 239 -12.00 17.99 -13.41
C THR A 239 -13.49 18.13 -13.08
N SER A 240 -13.86 18.94 -12.10
CA SER A 240 -15.28 19.26 -11.83
C SER A 240 -15.92 20.08 -12.96
N LYS A 241 -15.13 20.89 -13.68
CA LYS A 241 -15.62 21.64 -14.85
C LYS A 241 -15.74 20.80 -16.11
N TYR A 242 -14.69 20.03 -16.44
CA TYR A 242 -14.56 19.37 -17.75
C TYR A 242 -14.79 17.85 -17.72
N CYS A 243 -14.61 17.20 -16.57
CA CYS A 243 -14.61 15.74 -16.45
C CYS A 243 -15.72 15.18 -15.53
N TRP A 244 -16.69 15.99 -15.10
CA TRP A 244 -17.70 15.59 -14.09
C TRP A 244 -18.55 14.36 -14.44
N ARG A 245 -18.71 14.03 -15.74
CA ARG A 245 -19.44 12.81 -16.14
C ARG A 245 -18.59 11.54 -16.02
N LYS A 246 -17.27 11.66 -15.85
CA LYS A 246 -16.38 10.51 -15.71
C LYS A 246 -16.50 9.99 -14.29
N THR A 247 -16.50 8.68 -14.13
CA THR A 247 -16.31 8.04 -12.83
C THR A 247 -14.87 7.53 -12.77
N LEU A 248 -14.21 7.69 -11.63
CA LEU A 248 -13.02 6.91 -11.27
C LEU A 248 -13.50 5.50 -10.90
N GLY A 249 -14.06 4.81 -11.89
CA GLY A 249 -14.16 3.37 -11.83
C GLY A 249 -12.78 2.80 -12.13
N PHE A 250 -12.23 2.00 -11.23
CA PHE A 250 -11.30 0.96 -11.68
C PHE A 250 -11.98 0.26 -12.85
N PRO A 251 -11.30 0.03 -13.98
CA PRO A 251 -11.91 -0.61 -15.13
C PRO A 251 -12.36 -2.02 -14.75
N SER A 252 -13.58 -2.14 -14.24
CA SER A 252 -14.33 -3.38 -14.11
C SER A 252 -14.90 -3.73 -15.49
N LYS A 253 -14.03 -3.74 -16.51
CA LYS A 253 -14.31 -4.59 -17.66
C LYS A 253 -14.23 -6.00 -17.10
N ARG A 254 -15.38 -6.64 -16.87
CA ARG A 254 -15.45 -8.10 -16.84
C ARG A 254 -14.86 -8.55 -18.18
N ARG A 255 -13.56 -8.82 -18.20
CA ARG A 255 -12.90 -9.34 -19.40
C ARG A 255 -13.48 -10.73 -19.60
N PHE A 256 -14.33 -10.87 -20.61
CA PHE A 256 -14.87 -12.17 -21.00
C PHE A 256 -13.80 -12.86 -21.85
N GLY A 257 -13.40 -14.07 -21.44
CA GLY A 257 -12.37 -14.83 -22.12
C GLY A 257 -11.86 -15.98 -21.26
N LEU A 258 -11.45 -17.07 -21.92
CA LEU A 258 -10.92 -18.28 -21.30
C LEU A 258 -9.74 -17.98 -20.35
N THR A 259 -8.81 -17.13 -20.80
CA THR A 259 -7.66 -16.69 -19.99
C THR A 259 -8.08 -15.97 -18.71
N THR A 260 -9.12 -15.13 -18.77
CA THR A 260 -9.61 -14.39 -17.59
C THR A 260 -10.34 -15.33 -16.62
N TYR A 261 -11.04 -16.34 -17.15
CA TYR A 261 -11.64 -17.40 -16.34
C TYR A 261 -10.58 -18.19 -15.58
N TYR A 262 -9.52 -18.65 -16.26
CA TYR A 262 -8.42 -19.38 -15.63
C TYR A 262 -7.66 -18.53 -14.60
N LEU A 263 -7.38 -17.26 -14.91
CA LEU A 263 -6.81 -16.33 -13.93
C LEU A 263 -7.70 -16.22 -12.70
N ARG A 264 -9.02 -16.05 -12.85
CA ARG A 264 -9.93 -15.93 -11.70
C ARG A 264 -9.92 -17.17 -10.81
N LEU A 265 -9.82 -18.36 -11.41
CA LEU A 265 -9.80 -19.61 -10.67
C LEU A 265 -8.49 -19.77 -9.88
N LEU A 266 -7.36 -19.49 -10.52
CA LEU A 266 -6.03 -19.62 -9.90
C LEU A 266 -5.80 -18.53 -8.84
N PHE A 267 -6.21 -17.29 -9.12
CA PHE A 267 -6.19 -16.14 -8.19
C PHE A 267 -7.44 -16.06 -7.28
N SER A 268 -8.08 -17.20 -6.98
CA SER A 268 -9.18 -17.21 -6.04
C SER A 268 -8.71 -16.74 -4.65
N ARG A 269 -9.60 -16.07 -3.90
CA ARG A 269 -9.28 -15.57 -2.54
C ARG A 269 -8.70 -16.67 -1.65
N ARG A 270 -9.26 -17.89 -1.74
CA ARG A 270 -8.80 -19.04 -0.97
C ARG A 270 -7.35 -19.40 -1.30
N ASN A 271 -6.99 -19.48 -2.58
CA ASN A 271 -5.63 -19.82 -2.99
C ASN A 271 -4.64 -18.75 -2.53
N LEU A 272 -5.00 -17.47 -2.69
CA LEU A 272 -4.14 -16.35 -2.27
C LEU A 272 -3.92 -16.32 -0.75
N ILE A 273 -4.97 -16.57 0.04
CA ILE A 273 -4.84 -16.64 1.51
C ILE A 273 -3.92 -17.79 1.92
N VAL A 274 -4.05 -18.97 1.32
CA VAL A 274 -3.20 -20.12 1.67
C VAL A 274 -1.75 -19.87 1.26
N VAL A 275 -1.50 -19.35 0.06
CA VAL A 275 -0.15 -18.98 -0.39
C VAL A 275 0.45 -17.94 0.55
N ALA A 276 -0.32 -16.90 0.91
CA ALA A 276 0.14 -15.87 1.84
C ALA A 276 0.47 -16.45 3.22
N ALA A 277 -0.40 -17.30 3.76
CA ALA A 277 -0.19 -17.97 5.04
C ALA A 277 1.09 -18.82 5.03
N VAL A 278 1.31 -19.64 3.99
CA VAL A 278 2.51 -20.48 3.88
C VAL A 278 3.78 -19.64 3.82
N VAL A 279 3.81 -18.59 2.99
CA VAL A 279 4.98 -17.70 2.89
C VAL A 279 5.27 -17.00 4.21
N VAL A 280 4.25 -16.42 4.84
CA VAL A 280 4.40 -15.73 6.14
C VAL A 280 4.85 -16.69 7.23
N LEU A 281 4.28 -17.90 7.30
CA LEU A 281 4.66 -18.90 8.30
C LEU A 281 6.12 -19.34 8.14
N ILE A 282 6.58 -19.58 6.90
CA ILE A 282 7.97 -19.98 6.64
C ILE A 282 8.94 -18.85 6.98
N VAL A 283 8.62 -17.61 6.59
CA VAL A 283 9.46 -16.46 6.88
C VAL A 283 9.49 -16.17 8.39
N ALA A 284 8.37 -16.29 9.08
CA ALA A 284 8.31 -16.15 10.54
C ALA A 284 9.10 -17.26 11.25
N TYR A 285 8.96 -18.52 10.80
CA TYR A 285 9.73 -19.65 11.32
C TYR A 285 11.25 -19.43 11.13
N LYS A 286 11.67 -18.99 9.94
CA LYS A 286 13.08 -18.66 9.67
C LYS A 286 13.55 -17.45 10.47
N ALA A 287 12.70 -16.45 10.69
CA ALA A 287 13.04 -15.31 11.53
C ALA A 287 13.29 -15.71 12.99
N LEU A 288 12.43 -16.58 13.56
CA LEU A 288 12.59 -17.08 14.92
C LEU A 288 13.89 -17.89 15.08
N ARG A 289 14.32 -18.61 14.04
CA ARG A 289 15.58 -19.35 14.03
C ARG A 289 16.81 -18.45 13.77
N GLY A 290 16.62 -17.41 12.96
CA GLY A 290 17.67 -16.53 12.42
C GLY A 290 17.87 -15.23 13.20
N MET A 291 17.46 -15.14 14.48
CA MET A 291 17.60 -13.91 15.29
C MET A 291 19.05 -13.42 15.51
N ALA A 292 20.06 -14.11 14.97
CA ALA A 292 21.47 -13.72 14.98
C ALA A 292 21.95 -13.07 13.66
N VAL A 293 21.07 -12.85 12.68
CA VAL A 293 21.42 -12.25 11.38
C VAL A 293 21.69 -10.75 11.52
N SER A 294 22.84 -10.30 11.02
CA SER A 294 23.33 -8.93 11.23
C SER A 294 23.06 -8.00 10.05
N SER A 295 22.87 -8.54 8.84
CA SER A 295 22.68 -7.77 7.60
C SER A 295 21.49 -8.25 6.75
N MET A 296 20.96 -7.33 5.92
CA MET A 296 19.86 -7.66 5.00
C MET A 296 20.28 -8.71 3.96
N ASP A 297 21.55 -8.74 3.56
CA ASP A 297 22.06 -9.71 2.59
C ASP A 297 22.06 -11.12 3.17
N GLU A 298 22.55 -11.26 4.41
CA GLU A 298 22.47 -12.50 5.18
C GLU A 298 21.02 -12.95 5.37
N TRP A 299 20.10 -12.00 5.63
CA TRP A 299 18.67 -12.30 5.76
C TRP A 299 18.07 -12.84 4.47
N ILE A 300 18.34 -12.21 3.33
CA ILE A 300 17.85 -12.66 2.03
C ILE A 300 18.41 -14.06 1.71
N ILE A 301 19.71 -14.27 1.97
CA ILE A 301 20.38 -15.56 1.74
C ILE A 301 19.78 -16.64 2.64
N GLU A 302 19.49 -16.32 3.91
CA GLU A 302 18.94 -17.25 4.89
C GLU A 302 17.48 -17.58 4.61
N VAL A 303 16.64 -16.61 4.25
CA VAL A 303 15.24 -16.91 3.90
C VAL A 303 15.15 -17.75 2.64
N LEU A 304 15.97 -17.43 1.63
CA LEU A 304 16.05 -18.18 0.38
C LEU A 304 17.03 -19.36 0.44
N SER A 305 17.59 -19.65 1.63
CA SER A 305 18.42 -20.83 1.84
C SER A 305 17.58 -22.07 1.63
N GLY A 306 17.94 -22.81 0.59
CA GLY A 306 17.34 -24.09 0.30
C GLY A 306 18.34 -25.20 0.57
N HIS A 307 18.21 -26.28 -0.19
CA HIS A 307 19.09 -27.42 -0.08
C HIS A 307 20.43 -27.20 -0.81
N GLY A 308 21.53 -27.67 -0.22
CA GLY A 308 22.88 -27.65 -0.83
C GLY A 308 23.20 -28.95 -1.57
N ILE A 309 24.31 -28.97 -2.32
CA ILE A 309 24.77 -30.15 -3.07
C ILE A 309 25.33 -31.20 -2.09
N GLY A 310 24.96 -32.47 -2.25
CA GLY A 310 25.60 -33.61 -1.59
C GLY A 310 25.40 -33.75 -0.07
N ASN A 311 24.59 -32.90 0.57
CA ASN A 311 24.34 -32.95 2.02
C ASN A 311 22.84 -32.88 2.34
N PHE A 312 22.22 -34.01 2.71
CA PHE A 312 20.79 -34.09 3.00
C PHE A 312 20.43 -33.65 4.42
N ARG A 313 19.65 -32.56 4.54
CA ARG A 313 19.05 -32.04 5.77
C ARG A 313 17.54 -32.02 5.57
N PRO A 314 16.79 -32.96 6.16
CA PRO A 314 15.36 -33.13 5.90
C PRO A 314 14.54 -31.85 6.09
N ILE A 315 14.82 -31.09 7.16
CA ILE A 315 14.06 -29.89 7.49
C ILE A 315 14.25 -28.77 6.45
N VAL A 316 15.49 -28.53 6.01
CA VAL A 316 15.82 -27.51 5.01
C VAL A 316 15.28 -27.89 3.63
N PHE A 317 15.26 -29.20 3.34
CA PHE A 317 14.62 -29.71 2.13
C PHE A 317 13.10 -29.49 2.14
N LEU A 318 12.43 -29.78 3.27
CA LEU A 318 10.99 -29.53 3.44
C LEU A 318 10.65 -28.04 3.34
N GLU A 319 11.45 -27.16 3.95
CA GLU A 319 11.31 -25.71 3.82
C GLU A 319 11.36 -25.28 2.34
N MET A 320 12.36 -25.76 1.60
CA MET A 320 12.50 -25.48 0.17
C MET A 320 11.31 -26.03 -0.63
N LEU A 321 10.85 -27.25 -0.31
CA LEU A 321 9.70 -27.87 -0.96
C LEU A 321 8.39 -27.12 -0.66
N LEU A 322 8.22 -26.54 0.53
CA LEU A 322 7.04 -25.73 0.82
C LEU A 322 7.07 -24.42 0.01
N VAL A 323 8.21 -23.73 -0.06
CA VAL A 323 8.33 -22.49 -0.83
C VAL A 323 8.21 -22.73 -2.34
N ASN A 324 8.80 -23.80 -2.89
CA ASN A 324 8.74 -24.11 -4.32
C ASN A 324 7.45 -24.86 -4.71
N GLY A 325 7.05 -25.82 -3.88
CA GLY A 325 5.95 -26.74 -4.14
C GLY A 325 4.58 -26.12 -3.92
N THR A 326 4.41 -25.14 -3.03
CA THR A 326 3.10 -24.51 -2.80
C THR A 326 2.50 -23.89 -4.07
N PRO A 327 3.18 -23.00 -4.81
CA PRO A 327 2.61 -22.47 -6.05
C PRO A 327 2.36 -23.58 -7.09
N LEU A 328 3.29 -24.53 -7.22
CA LEU A 328 3.18 -25.66 -8.16
C LEU A 328 2.02 -26.60 -7.81
N TYR A 329 1.73 -26.80 -6.53
CA TYR A 329 0.59 -27.58 -6.05
C TYR A 329 -0.74 -26.91 -6.45
N PHE A 330 -0.85 -25.59 -6.31
CA PHE A 330 -2.03 -24.87 -6.76
C PHE A 330 -2.22 -24.96 -8.28
N MET A 331 -1.13 -24.91 -9.04
CA MET A 331 -1.17 -25.15 -10.49
C MET A 331 -1.58 -26.58 -10.82
N ALA A 332 -1.05 -27.58 -10.11
CA ALA A 332 -1.44 -28.97 -10.28
C ALA A 332 -2.94 -29.18 -9.99
N SER A 333 -3.45 -28.67 -8.86
CA SER A 333 -4.87 -28.74 -8.52
C SER A 333 -5.75 -28.01 -9.54
N PHE A 334 -5.27 -26.89 -10.06
CA PHE A 334 -5.93 -26.15 -11.14
C PHE A 334 -5.97 -26.96 -12.44
N LEU A 335 -4.85 -27.53 -12.88
CA LEU A 335 -4.76 -28.36 -14.09
C LEU A 335 -5.68 -29.58 -13.98
N GLU A 336 -5.73 -30.23 -12.81
CA GLU A 336 -6.62 -31.36 -12.57
C GLU A 336 -8.09 -30.91 -12.71
N LYS A 337 -8.50 -29.91 -11.93
CA LYS A 337 -9.90 -29.44 -11.94
C LYS A 337 -10.37 -28.88 -13.28
N THR A 338 -9.46 -28.29 -14.05
CA THR A 338 -9.84 -27.60 -15.29
C THR A 338 -9.56 -28.41 -16.54
N VAL A 339 -8.46 -29.15 -16.62
CA VAL A 339 -8.03 -29.83 -17.86
C VAL A 339 -8.43 -31.31 -17.85
N SER A 340 -8.36 -32.02 -16.72
CA SER A 340 -8.79 -33.44 -16.67
C SER A 340 -10.32 -33.58 -16.62
N GLY A 341 -11.03 -32.64 -16.00
CA GLY A 341 -12.51 -32.61 -15.93
C GLY A 341 -13.22 -31.97 -17.14
N GLN A 342 -12.51 -31.64 -18.23
CA GLN A 342 -13.05 -30.86 -19.34
C GLN A 342 -13.84 -31.74 -20.33
N SER A 343 -15.15 -31.48 -20.50
CA SER A 343 -15.97 -32.12 -21.54
C SER A 343 -15.48 -31.75 -22.95
N LEU A 344 -15.65 -32.66 -23.92
CA LEU A 344 -15.29 -32.46 -25.34
C LEU A 344 -15.84 -31.15 -25.96
N PHE A 345 -16.94 -30.62 -25.44
CA PHE A 345 -17.55 -29.36 -25.91
C PHE A 345 -16.71 -28.10 -25.68
N VAL A 346 -15.81 -28.11 -24.70
CA VAL A 346 -14.96 -26.94 -24.37
C VAL A 346 -13.90 -26.67 -25.44
N PRO A 347 -13.10 -27.66 -25.90
CA PRO A 347 -12.19 -27.46 -27.03
C PRO A 347 -12.89 -27.14 -28.35
N ILE A 348 -14.07 -27.72 -28.61
CA ILE A 348 -14.88 -27.41 -29.80
C ILE A 348 -15.30 -25.93 -29.80
N ARG A 349 -15.78 -25.41 -28.66
CA ARG A 349 -16.19 -24.00 -28.53
C ARG A 349 -15.01 -23.03 -28.51
N ALA A 350 -13.84 -23.45 -28.03
CA ALA A 350 -12.62 -22.63 -28.03
C ALA A 350 -11.97 -22.53 -29.43
N GLY A 351 -12.31 -23.44 -30.35
CA GLY A 351 -11.85 -23.46 -31.73
C GLY A 351 -10.42 -23.95 -31.94
N SER A 352 -9.65 -24.24 -30.88
CA SER A 352 -8.35 -24.92 -30.95
C SER A 352 -7.85 -25.32 -29.56
N ARG A 353 -7.18 -26.49 -29.45
CA ARG A 353 -6.49 -26.89 -28.21
C ARG A 353 -5.24 -26.04 -27.93
N ILE A 354 -4.61 -25.45 -28.95
CA ILE A 354 -3.49 -24.51 -28.80
C ILE A 354 -3.92 -23.27 -28.02
N LYS A 355 -5.13 -22.75 -28.26
CA LYS A 355 -5.66 -21.60 -27.51
C LYS A 355 -5.92 -21.93 -26.05
N LEU A 356 -6.33 -23.17 -25.76
CA LEU A 356 -6.52 -23.68 -24.39
C LEU A 356 -5.19 -23.83 -23.66
N THR A 357 -4.19 -24.46 -24.30
CA THR A 357 -2.85 -24.62 -23.73
C THR A 357 -2.15 -23.28 -23.54
N ALA A 358 -2.25 -22.35 -24.49
CA ALA A 358 -1.72 -21.00 -24.32
C ALA A 358 -2.40 -20.22 -23.18
N SER A 359 -3.73 -20.35 -23.04
CA SER A 359 -4.47 -19.67 -21.97
C SER A 359 -4.18 -20.24 -20.58
N THR A 360 -4.02 -21.56 -20.47
CA THR A 360 -3.61 -22.21 -19.20
C THR A 360 -2.18 -21.84 -18.85
N LEU A 361 -1.25 -21.91 -19.80
CA LEU A 361 0.15 -21.50 -19.64
C LEU A 361 0.24 -20.05 -19.14
N TYR A 362 -0.48 -19.13 -19.78
CA TYR A 362 -0.51 -17.72 -19.38
C TYR A 362 -1.02 -17.53 -17.94
N ALA A 363 -2.06 -18.27 -17.55
CA ALA A 363 -2.58 -18.18 -16.19
C ALA A 363 -1.58 -18.69 -15.15
N CYS A 364 -0.93 -19.84 -15.40
CA CYS A 364 0.10 -20.42 -14.53
C CYS A 364 1.32 -19.48 -14.40
N LEU A 365 1.83 -18.96 -15.52
CA LEU A 365 2.96 -18.02 -15.51
C LEU A 365 2.63 -16.70 -14.81
N SER A 366 1.41 -16.17 -15.01
CA SER A 366 0.97 -14.96 -14.31
C SER A 366 0.91 -15.17 -12.79
N PHE A 367 0.44 -16.34 -12.35
CA PHE A 367 0.38 -16.69 -10.94
C PHE A 367 1.77 -16.88 -10.33
N LEU A 368 2.71 -17.51 -11.04
CA LEU A 368 4.12 -17.59 -10.64
C LEU A 368 4.74 -16.20 -10.48
N PHE A 369 4.52 -15.32 -11.44
CA PHE A 369 5.05 -13.96 -11.40
C PHE A 369 4.56 -13.21 -10.16
N VAL A 370 3.25 -13.20 -9.90
CA VAL A 370 2.69 -12.54 -8.72
C VAL A 370 3.17 -13.20 -7.42
N TYR A 371 3.27 -14.53 -7.38
CA TYR A 371 3.82 -15.24 -6.24
C TYR A 371 5.25 -14.80 -5.92
N THR A 372 6.12 -14.72 -6.91
CA THR A 372 7.52 -14.30 -6.71
C THR A 372 7.64 -12.85 -6.25
N LEU A 373 6.81 -11.94 -6.79
CA LEU A 373 6.75 -10.56 -6.30
C LEU A 373 6.28 -10.50 -4.85
N PHE A 374 5.23 -11.25 -4.52
CA PHE A 374 4.70 -11.32 -3.16
C PHE A 374 5.75 -11.84 -2.17
N LEU A 375 6.49 -12.90 -2.54
CA LEU A 375 7.60 -13.42 -1.75
C LEU A 375 8.67 -12.34 -1.51
N GLY A 376 9.05 -11.57 -2.54
CA GLY A 376 10.01 -10.47 -2.41
C GLY A 376 9.57 -9.38 -1.44
N VAL A 377 8.29 -9.00 -1.48
CA VAL A 377 7.71 -8.01 -0.55
C VAL A 377 7.75 -8.52 0.89
N ILE A 378 7.43 -9.80 1.13
CA ILE A 378 7.46 -10.37 2.49
C ILE A 378 8.89 -10.49 3.02
N ILE A 379 9.87 -10.87 2.18
CA ILE A 379 11.28 -10.94 2.60
C ILE A 379 11.79 -9.55 3.03
N MET A 380 11.50 -8.52 2.24
CA MET A 380 11.90 -7.14 2.57
C MET A 380 11.16 -6.62 3.79
N GLY A 381 9.85 -6.83 3.86
CA GLY A 381 9.01 -6.38 4.97
C GLY A 381 9.38 -7.04 6.29
N SER A 382 9.72 -8.32 6.28
CA SER A 382 10.18 -9.05 7.47
C SER A 382 11.54 -8.56 7.94
N GLY A 383 12.52 -8.39 7.06
CA GLY A 383 13.83 -7.86 7.45
C GLY A 383 13.74 -6.49 8.13
N TYR A 384 12.85 -5.62 7.62
CA TYR A 384 12.58 -4.32 8.25
C TYR A 384 11.86 -4.45 9.61
N LEU A 385 10.87 -5.35 9.73
CA LEU A 385 10.14 -5.59 10.98
C LEU A 385 11.08 -6.02 12.11
N PHE A 386 12.12 -6.80 11.80
CA PHE A 386 13.12 -7.28 12.76
C PHE A 386 14.28 -6.32 13.00
N GLY A 387 14.20 -5.09 12.48
CA GLY A 387 15.21 -4.04 12.74
C GLY A 387 16.53 -4.24 11.99
N ILE A 388 16.55 -5.06 10.93
CA ILE A 388 17.76 -5.28 10.12
C ILE A 388 17.97 -4.06 9.21
N PRO A 389 19.09 -3.33 9.33
CA PRO A 389 19.33 -2.12 8.56
C PRO A 389 19.46 -2.44 7.07
N LEU A 390 18.81 -1.62 6.23
CA LEU A 390 18.95 -1.70 4.79
C LEU A 390 20.27 -1.03 4.37
N VAL A 391 21.33 -1.82 4.21
CA VAL A 391 22.65 -1.29 3.83
C VAL A 391 22.76 -1.19 2.30
N GLY A 392 22.20 -0.12 1.75
CA GLY A 392 22.50 0.34 0.38
C GLY A 392 21.78 -0.35 -0.79
N SER A 393 22.15 0.04 -2.01
CA SER A 393 21.55 -0.44 -3.29
C SER A 393 21.91 -1.88 -3.66
N GLN A 394 22.89 -2.48 -2.98
CA GLN A 394 23.38 -3.83 -3.26
C GLN A 394 22.41 -4.91 -2.79
N SER A 395 21.78 -4.78 -1.61
CA SER A 395 20.79 -5.75 -1.11
C SER A 395 19.56 -5.86 -2.00
N ILE A 396 19.11 -4.72 -2.56
CA ILE A 396 18.01 -4.69 -3.52
C ILE A 396 18.40 -5.42 -4.82
N SER A 397 19.62 -5.19 -5.32
CA SER A 397 20.14 -5.90 -6.50
C SER A 397 20.24 -7.41 -6.26
N LEU A 398 20.68 -7.82 -5.08
CA LEU A 398 20.79 -9.22 -4.67
C LEU A 398 19.42 -9.91 -4.59
N LEU A 399 18.43 -9.23 -3.98
CA LEU A 399 17.05 -9.72 -3.95
C LEU A 399 16.49 -9.95 -5.35
N PHE A 400 16.65 -8.98 -6.26
CA PHE A 400 16.17 -9.12 -7.64
C PHE A 400 16.80 -10.31 -8.36
N LYS A 401 18.11 -10.55 -8.18
CA LYS A 401 18.80 -11.71 -8.77
C LYS A 401 18.20 -13.02 -8.27
N PHE A 402 18.00 -13.19 -6.96
CA PHE A 402 17.45 -14.43 -6.42
C PHE A 402 15.96 -14.61 -6.75
N LEU A 403 15.17 -13.54 -6.78
CA LEU A 403 13.77 -13.61 -7.22
C LEU A 403 13.65 -13.98 -8.70
N ALA A 404 14.54 -13.47 -9.57
CA ALA A 404 14.58 -13.84 -10.97
C ALA A 404 14.91 -15.34 -11.15
N LEU A 405 15.91 -15.84 -10.40
CA LEU A 405 16.26 -17.27 -10.39
C LEU A 405 15.11 -18.13 -9.88
N LYS A 406 14.41 -17.67 -8.82
CA LYS A 406 13.21 -18.33 -8.28
C LYS A 406 12.11 -18.44 -9.33
N LEU A 407 11.85 -17.36 -10.05
CA LEU A 407 10.84 -17.34 -11.11
C LEU A 407 11.18 -18.34 -12.21
N ILE A 408 12.43 -18.37 -12.67
CA ILE A 408 12.89 -19.27 -13.73
C ILE A 408 12.78 -20.73 -13.32
N ASP A 409 13.25 -21.08 -12.12
CA ASP A 409 13.16 -22.44 -11.55
C ASP A 409 11.70 -22.91 -11.50
N CYS A 410 10.81 -22.10 -10.92
CA CYS A 410 9.39 -22.41 -10.86
C CYS A 410 8.72 -22.50 -12.25
N CYS A 411 9.13 -21.67 -13.21
CA CYS A 411 8.61 -21.73 -14.59
C CYS A 411 8.98 -23.04 -15.27
N ILE A 412 10.23 -23.51 -15.13
CA ILE A 412 10.66 -24.78 -15.71
C ILE A 412 9.95 -25.95 -15.06
N GLN A 413 9.80 -25.93 -13.74
CA GLN A 413 9.00 -26.92 -13.01
C GLN A 413 7.53 -26.92 -13.48
N CYS A 414 6.95 -25.75 -13.72
CA CYS A 414 5.60 -25.65 -14.30
C CYS A 414 5.53 -26.26 -15.72
N PHE A 415 6.53 -26.04 -16.57
CA PHE A 415 6.55 -26.63 -17.91
C PHE A 415 6.68 -28.16 -17.86
N VAL A 416 7.55 -28.68 -17.00
CA VAL A 416 7.69 -30.14 -16.78
C VAL A 416 6.35 -30.73 -16.30
N LEU A 417 5.69 -30.11 -15.33
CA LEU A 417 4.37 -30.53 -14.83
C LEU A 417 3.34 -30.60 -15.96
N MET A 418 3.24 -29.55 -16.77
CA MET A 418 2.30 -29.51 -17.90
C MET A 418 2.64 -30.52 -18.99
N LEU A 419 3.93 -30.79 -19.22
CA LEU A 419 4.37 -31.74 -20.26
C LEU A 419 4.06 -33.16 -19.86
N VAL A 420 4.39 -33.54 -18.61
CA VAL A 420 4.07 -34.86 -18.07
C VAL A 420 2.57 -35.07 -18.05
N HIS A 421 1.79 -34.07 -17.64
CA HIS A 421 0.34 -34.14 -17.71
C HIS A 421 -0.15 -34.28 -19.17
N GLY A 422 0.45 -33.56 -20.12
CA GLY A 422 0.13 -33.64 -21.53
C GLY A 422 0.33 -35.04 -22.12
N ILE A 423 1.38 -35.76 -21.69
CA ILE A 423 1.72 -37.11 -22.14
C ILE A 423 0.88 -38.17 -21.40
N THR A 424 0.88 -38.14 -20.07
CA THR A 424 0.33 -39.22 -19.23
C THR A 424 -1.16 -39.07 -18.93
N GLY A 425 -1.71 -37.85 -19.08
CA GLY A 425 -3.06 -37.52 -18.63
C GLY A 425 -3.21 -37.40 -17.10
N GLN A 426 -2.16 -37.69 -16.33
CA GLN A 426 -2.20 -37.69 -14.86
C GLN A 426 -1.37 -36.54 -14.30
N VAL A 427 -2.01 -35.58 -13.62
CA VAL A 427 -1.28 -34.45 -13.01
C VAL A 427 -0.40 -34.93 -11.83
N ILE A 428 -0.86 -35.95 -11.11
CA ILE A 428 -0.15 -36.53 -9.96
C ILE A 428 1.24 -37.03 -10.36
N ALA A 429 1.37 -37.69 -11.52
CA ALA A 429 2.66 -38.16 -12.02
C ALA A 429 3.65 -37.00 -12.25
N GLY A 430 3.16 -35.88 -12.78
CA GLY A 430 3.98 -34.67 -12.95
C GLY A 430 4.41 -34.08 -11.60
N PHE A 431 3.52 -34.02 -10.62
CA PHE A 431 3.86 -33.49 -9.29
C PHE A 431 4.87 -34.38 -8.53
N ILE A 432 4.75 -35.70 -8.63
CA ILE A 432 5.73 -36.65 -8.06
C ILE A 432 7.10 -36.45 -8.73
N LEU A 433 7.13 -36.28 -10.06
CA LEU A 433 8.38 -35.99 -10.78
C LEU A 433 9.03 -34.70 -10.31
N LEU A 434 8.25 -33.67 -9.95
CA LEU A 434 8.80 -32.43 -9.39
C LEU A 434 9.45 -32.65 -8.03
N ILE A 435 8.81 -33.42 -7.15
CA ILE A 435 9.38 -33.77 -5.84
C ILE A 435 10.68 -34.56 -6.04
N GLY A 436 10.64 -35.61 -6.86
CA GLY A 436 11.80 -36.43 -7.19
C GLY A 436 12.92 -35.62 -7.86
N GLY A 437 12.57 -34.69 -8.75
CA GLY A 437 13.50 -33.79 -9.42
C GLY A 437 14.27 -32.90 -8.45
N ASN A 438 13.58 -32.32 -7.46
CA ASN A 438 14.23 -31.56 -6.38
C ASN A 438 15.06 -32.46 -5.44
N MET A 439 14.73 -33.76 -5.32
CA MET A 439 15.55 -34.73 -4.57
C MET A 439 16.82 -35.13 -5.30
N LEU A 440 16.87 -35.06 -6.63
CA LEU A 440 18.09 -35.36 -7.40
C LEU A 440 19.24 -34.39 -7.09
N CYS A 441 18.96 -33.24 -6.46
CA CYS A 441 19.99 -32.34 -5.92
C CYS A 441 20.83 -32.94 -4.79
N MET A 442 20.42 -34.10 -4.22
CA MET A 442 21.22 -34.87 -3.26
C MET A 442 22.38 -35.61 -3.91
N LEU A 443 22.39 -35.74 -5.24
CA LEU A 443 23.45 -36.41 -5.96
C LEU A 443 24.76 -35.59 -5.95
N PRO A 444 25.92 -36.25 -6.16
CA PRO A 444 27.21 -35.56 -6.21
C PRO A 444 27.26 -34.40 -7.20
N GLU A 445 28.21 -33.47 -6.99
CA GLU A 445 28.35 -32.22 -7.75
C GLU A 445 28.38 -32.40 -9.28
N TRP A 446 29.07 -33.44 -9.76
CA TRP A 446 29.19 -33.71 -11.20
C TRP A 446 27.86 -34.07 -11.90
N ILE A 447 26.85 -34.54 -11.16
CA ILE A 447 25.48 -34.78 -11.69
C ILE A 447 24.59 -33.58 -11.39
N SER A 448 24.65 -33.09 -10.15
CA SER A 448 23.73 -32.05 -9.65
C SER A 448 23.95 -30.71 -10.34
N CYS A 449 25.13 -30.38 -10.87
CA CYS A 449 25.35 -29.13 -11.62
C CYS A 449 24.49 -29.00 -12.89
N PHE A 450 24.06 -30.09 -13.50
CA PHE A 450 23.27 -30.08 -14.75
C PHE A 450 21.76 -30.15 -14.52
N LEU A 451 21.30 -30.34 -13.28
CA LEU A 451 19.89 -30.52 -12.96
C LEU A 451 19.17 -29.16 -12.85
N PRO A 452 18.09 -28.93 -13.62
CA PRO A 452 17.38 -27.65 -13.61
C PRO A 452 16.58 -27.39 -12.32
N PHE A 453 16.28 -28.44 -11.56
CA PHE A 453 15.47 -28.38 -10.34
C PHE A 453 16.23 -27.78 -9.16
N GLY A 454 15.66 -26.83 -8.44
CA GLY A 454 16.21 -26.34 -7.16
C GLY A 454 17.40 -25.39 -7.31
N ILE A 455 17.62 -24.82 -8.50
CA ILE A 455 18.65 -23.80 -8.76
C ILE A 455 18.35 -22.50 -7.98
N SER A 456 17.10 -22.28 -7.63
CA SER A 456 16.70 -21.13 -6.80
C SER A 456 17.22 -21.17 -5.36
N SER A 457 17.81 -22.30 -4.93
CA SER A 457 18.46 -22.43 -3.62
C SER A 457 19.78 -21.68 -3.58
N THR A 458 19.90 -20.68 -2.70
CA THR A 458 21.16 -19.95 -2.49
C THR A 458 22.31 -20.87 -2.07
N ALA A 459 22.01 -21.89 -1.27
CA ALA A 459 22.97 -22.89 -0.81
C ALA A 459 23.62 -23.65 -1.98
N ARG A 460 22.87 -23.94 -3.05
CA ARG A 460 23.40 -24.62 -4.24
C ARG A 460 24.31 -23.70 -5.07
N LEU A 461 23.96 -22.42 -5.14
CA LEU A 461 24.73 -21.42 -5.89
C LEU A 461 26.06 -21.12 -5.20
N ILE A 462 26.07 -21.01 -3.87
CA ILE A 462 27.27 -20.83 -3.07
C ILE A 462 28.23 -22.01 -3.24
N THR A 463 27.73 -23.26 -3.19
CA THR A 463 28.60 -24.44 -3.39
C THR A 463 29.18 -24.52 -4.80
N SER A 464 28.43 -24.07 -5.83
CA SER A 464 28.90 -24.04 -7.23
C SER A 464 29.80 -22.83 -7.59
N SER A 465 29.94 -21.86 -6.69
CA SER A 465 30.61 -20.58 -6.97
C SER A 465 32.15 -20.63 -7.07
N GLY A 466 32.76 -21.79 -6.85
CA GLY A 466 34.21 -22.00 -7.07
C GLY A 466 34.67 -21.75 -8.51
N SER A 467 33.75 -21.75 -9.49
CA SER A 467 34.02 -21.44 -10.90
C SER A 467 33.13 -20.29 -11.41
N LYS A 468 33.65 -19.05 -11.48
CA LYS A 468 32.91 -17.83 -11.88
C LYS A 468 32.29 -17.87 -13.30
N SER A 469 32.63 -18.84 -14.14
CA SER A 469 32.11 -19.02 -15.51
C SER A 469 30.77 -19.78 -15.61
N SER A 470 30.24 -20.33 -14.50
CA SER A 470 29.10 -21.27 -14.52
C SER A 470 27.71 -20.61 -14.57
N MET A 471 27.51 -19.44 -13.95
CA MET A 471 26.18 -18.82 -13.80
C MET A 471 25.52 -18.40 -15.13
N ILE A 472 26.30 -17.82 -16.05
CA ILE A 472 25.79 -17.37 -17.37
C ILE A 472 25.45 -18.59 -18.23
N LEU A 473 26.29 -19.63 -18.18
CA LEU A 473 26.09 -20.86 -18.93
C LEU A 473 24.84 -21.62 -18.46
N VAL A 474 24.63 -21.69 -17.14
CA VAL A 474 23.42 -22.26 -16.53
C VAL A 474 22.19 -21.50 -16.99
N PHE A 475 22.23 -20.17 -17.02
CA PHE A 475 21.10 -19.35 -17.49
C PHE A 475 20.76 -19.63 -18.96
N ILE A 476 21.76 -19.70 -19.84
CA ILE A 476 21.57 -20.00 -21.27
C ILE A 476 20.99 -21.40 -21.46
N PHE A 477 21.53 -22.39 -20.75
CA PHE A 477 21.03 -23.78 -20.81
C PHE A 477 19.57 -23.87 -20.34
N MET A 478 19.21 -23.14 -19.29
CA MET A 478 17.84 -23.08 -18.77
C MET A 478 16.86 -22.41 -19.74
N ALA A 479 17.30 -21.34 -20.41
CA ALA A 479 16.49 -20.69 -21.44
C ALA A 479 16.24 -21.62 -22.64
N LEU A 480 17.26 -22.37 -23.08
CA LEU A 480 17.14 -23.37 -24.14
C LEU A 480 16.23 -24.54 -23.74
N LEU A 481 16.40 -25.08 -22.53
CA LEU A 481 15.55 -26.12 -21.99
C LEU A 481 14.10 -25.65 -21.88
N GLY A 482 13.87 -24.43 -21.38
CA GLY A 482 12.55 -23.82 -21.33
C GLY A 482 11.91 -23.68 -22.72
N ALA A 483 12.68 -23.22 -23.72
CA ALA A 483 12.20 -23.10 -25.10
C ALA A 483 11.84 -24.47 -25.71
N LEU A 484 12.64 -25.51 -25.45
CA LEU A 484 12.36 -26.89 -25.87
C LEU A 484 11.12 -27.47 -25.19
N LEU A 485 10.93 -27.19 -23.89
CA LEU A 485 9.74 -27.62 -23.16
C LEU A 485 8.48 -26.92 -23.68
N ILE A 486 8.55 -25.63 -23.99
CA ILE A 486 7.43 -24.88 -24.58
C ILE A 486 7.11 -25.42 -25.98
N SER A 487 8.11 -25.64 -26.84
CA SER A 487 7.88 -26.14 -28.20
C SER A 487 7.30 -27.55 -28.20
N SER A 488 7.79 -28.43 -27.32
CA SER A 488 7.25 -29.79 -27.14
C SER A 488 5.83 -29.80 -26.57
N LEU A 489 5.50 -28.87 -25.66
CA LEU A 489 4.12 -28.67 -25.17
C LEU A 489 3.16 -28.31 -26.31
N PHE A 490 3.54 -27.36 -27.17
CA PHE A 490 2.72 -26.97 -28.32
C PHE A 490 2.64 -28.07 -29.38
N TRP A 491 3.70 -28.84 -29.58
CA TRP A 491 3.71 -30.00 -30.47
C TRP A 491 2.78 -31.12 -29.95
N ALA A 492 2.88 -31.47 -28.66
CA ALA A 492 1.98 -32.44 -28.03
C ALA A 492 0.51 -32.00 -28.08
N SER A 493 0.26 -30.70 -27.95
CA SER A 493 -1.09 -30.11 -28.10
C SER A 493 -1.65 -30.24 -29.52
N LYS A 494 -0.81 -30.24 -30.56
CA LYS A 494 -1.23 -30.42 -31.97
C LYS A 494 -1.50 -31.88 -32.30
N LYS A 495 -0.69 -32.82 -31.79
CA LYS A 495 -0.81 -34.26 -32.12
C LYS A 495 -2.15 -34.88 -31.67
N LYS A 496 -2.77 -34.32 -30.62
CA LYS A 496 -4.11 -34.73 -30.14
C LYS A 496 -5.29 -34.08 -30.90
N GLU A 497 -5.05 -33.32 -31.98
CA GLU A 497 -6.10 -32.87 -32.90
C GLU A 497 -6.39 -33.90 -34.02
N PHE A 498 -5.57 -34.95 -34.16
CA PHE A 498 -5.65 -35.95 -35.25
C PHE A 498 -6.00 -37.39 -34.81
N ASN A 499 -6.32 -37.58 -33.53
CA ASN A 499 -7.00 -38.79 -33.02
C ASN A 499 -8.33 -38.37 -32.40
#